data_AF-A0A1X7T5X1-F1
#
_entry.id   AF-A0A1X7T5X1-F1
#
_cell.length_a   1.000
_cell.length_b   1.000
_cell.length_c   1.000
_cell.angle_alpha   90.00
_cell.angle_beta   90.00
_cell.angle_gamma   90.00
#
_symmetry.space_group_name_H-M   'P 1'
#
loop_
_entity.id
_entity.type
_entity.pdbx_description
1 polymer ?
#
loop_
_entity_poly.entity_id
_entity_poly.type
_entity_poly.pdbx_seq_one_letter_code
_entity_poly.pdbx_strand_id
1 'polypeptide(L)' 'MPSPFRMFITGGDGTGKSHVISVIKEHLERAHIGAGNACVLMAPTGVAAFDIGGLTIHWALNLPVEHVNSTT' A
#
# COMPACT_ATOMS: atom_id res chain seq x y z
N MET A 1 16.08 -15.54 -9.86
CA MET A 1 14.90 -14.65 -9.91
C MET A 1 15.40 -13.23 -10.10
N PRO A 2 14.76 -12.40 -10.93
CA PRO A 2 15.12 -10.98 -11.03
C PRO A 2 14.97 -10.29 -9.68
N SER A 3 15.80 -9.28 -9.41
CA SER A 3 15.71 -8.49 -8.18
C SER A 3 14.37 -7.74 -8.10
N PRO A 4 13.73 -7.63 -6.93
CA PRO A 4 12.50 -6.86 -6.79
C PRO A 4 12.69 -5.39 -7.21
N PHE A 5 11.73 -4.84 -7.95
CA PHE A 5 11.68 -3.41 -8.23
C PHE A 5 11.28 -2.66 -6.95
N ARG A 6 12.13 -1.74 -6.48
CA ARG A 6 11.90 -0.94 -5.27
C ARG A 6 11.94 0.54 -5.66
N MET A 7 10.86 1.26 -5.42
CA MET A 7 10.72 2.67 -5.81
C MET A 7 10.13 3.48 -4.65
N PHE A 8 10.66 4.68 -4.45
CA PHE A 8 10.06 5.69 -3.58
C PHE A 8 9.54 6.84 -4.46
N ILE A 9 8.23 7.06 -4.42
CA ILE A 9 7.55 8.13 -5.16
C ILE A 9 7.08 9.16 -4.14
N THR A 10 7.50 10.41 -4.31
CA THR A 10 7.12 11.53 -3.43
C THR A 10 6.71 12.75 -4.25
N GLY A 11 6.07 13.71 -3.60
CA GLY A 11 5.57 14.94 -4.21
C GLY A 11 4.68 15.71 -3.25
N GLY A 12 4.49 17.01 -3.52
CA GLY A 12 3.61 17.89 -2.74
C GLY A 12 2.15 17.42 -2.70
N ASP A 13 1.32 18.10 -1.92
CA ASP A 13 -0.11 17.76 -1.86
C ASP A 13 -0.79 17.91 -3.23
N GLY A 14 -1.80 17.08 -3.51
CA GLY A 14 -2.56 17.14 -4.78
C GLY A 14 -1.81 16.71 -6.04
N THR A 15 -0.54 16.26 -5.97
CA THR A 15 0.24 15.87 -7.17
C THR A 15 -0.13 14.50 -7.78
N GLY A 16 -1.26 13.90 -7.40
CA GLY A 16 -1.74 12.65 -8.00
C GLY A 16 -1.04 11.37 -7.54
N LYS A 17 -0.39 11.34 -6.38
CA LYS A 17 0.30 10.14 -5.86
C LYS A 17 -0.63 8.92 -5.76
N SER A 18 -1.83 9.07 -5.20
CA SER A 18 -2.81 7.98 -5.12
C SER A 18 -3.29 7.52 -6.49
N HIS A 19 -3.36 8.43 -7.47
CA HIS A 19 -3.69 8.08 -8.85
C HIS A 19 -2.61 7.19 -9.49
N VAL A 20 -1.32 7.52 -9.26
CA VAL A 20 -0.20 6.67 -9.70
C VAL A 20 -0.30 5.26 -9.12
N ILE A 21 -0.66 5.13 -7.83
CA ILE A 21 -0.89 3.81 -7.19
C ILE A 21 -2.01 3.04 -7.91
N SER A 22 -3.15 3.68 -8.23
CA SER A 22 -4.26 3.05 -8.96
C SER A 22 -3.83 2.52 -10.32
N VAL A 23 -3.11 3.32 -11.10
CA VAL A 23 -2.64 2.94 -12.44
C VAL A 23 -1.69 1.75 -12.38
N ILE A 24 -0.77 1.73 -11.41
CA ILE A 24 0.16 0.61 -11.19
C ILE A 24 -0.64 -0.66 -10.83
N LYS A 25 -1.59 -0.56 -9.90
CA LYS A 25 -2.44 -1.68 -9.47
C LYS A 25 -3.18 -2.28 -10.68
N GLU A 26 -3.88 -1.45 -11.44
CA GLU A 26 -4.62 -1.91 -12.64
C GLU A 26 -3.70 -2.54 -13.68
N HIS A 27 -2.50 -1.98 -13.88
CA HIS A 27 -1.53 -2.56 -14.81
C HIS A 27 -1.09 -3.95 -14.35
N LEU A 28 -0.79 -4.13 -13.06
CA LEU A 28 -0.41 -5.42 -12.48
C LEU A 28 -1.55 -6.44 -12.54
N GLU A 29 -2.78 -6.03 -12.25
CA GLU A 29 -3.97 -6.88 -12.34
C GLU A 29 -4.24 -7.34 -13.77
N ARG A 30 -4.12 -6.43 -14.77
CA ARG A 30 -4.23 -6.78 -16.19
C ARG A 30 -3.13 -7.72 -16.66
N ALA A 31 -1.90 -7.56 -16.15
CA ALA A 31 -0.78 -8.43 -16.48
C ALA A 31 -0.91 -9.85 -15.89
N HIS A 32 -1.69 -10.02 -14.83
CA HIS A 32 -1.86 -11.30 -14.11
C HIS A 32 -3.34 -11.75 -14.13
N ILE A 33 -3.91 -11.90 -15.33
CA ILE A 33 -5.30 -12.33 -15.52
C ILE A 33 -5.60 -13.62 -14.74
N GLY A 34 -6.61 -13.59 -13.87
CA GLY A 34 -7.07 -14.75 -13.09
C GLY A 34 -6.51 -14.85 -11.67
N ALA A 35 -5.50 -14.05 -11.31
CA ALA A 35 -5.03 -13.95 -9.93
C ALA A 35 -5.86 -12.89 -9.19
N GLY A 36 -6.88 -13.30 -8.44
CA GLY A 36 -7.72 -12.41 -7.63
C GLY A 36 -6.97 -11.57 -6.57
N ASN A 37 -5.63 -11.70 -6.47
CA ASN A 37 -4.76 -11.07 -5.49
C ASN A 37 -3.37 -10.72 -6.08
N ALA A 38 -3.29 -10.19 -7.29
CA ALA A 38 -2.00 -9.87 -7.93
C ALA A 38 -1.20 -8.77 -7.18
N CYS A 39 -1.86 -7.94 -6.38
CA CYS A 39 -1.26 -6.85 -5.63
C CYS A 39 -1.97 -6.66 -4.29
N VAL A 40 -1.21 -6.36 -3.23
CA VAL A 40 -1.74 -5.95 -1.92
C VAL A 40 -1.36 -4.48 -1.71
N LEU A 41 -2.37 -3.62 -1.55
CA LEU A 41 -2.18 -2.21 -1.25
C LEU A 41 -2.23 -2.01 0.27
N MET A 42 -1.26 -1.26 0.79
CA MET A 42 -1.12 -1.00 2.22
C MET A 42 -0.87 0.48 2.48
N ALA A 43 -1.44 1.01 3.56
CA ALA A 43 -1.14 2.36 4.05
C ALA A 43 -1.00 2.42 5.57
N PRO A 44 -0.40 3.49 6.14
CA PRO A 44 -0.21 3.59 7.59
C PRO A 44 -1.50 3.81 8.39
N THR A 45 -2.46 4.57 7.86
CA THR A 45 -3.73 4.91 8.53
C THR A 45 -4.93 4.29 7.85
N GLY A 46 -6.03 4.12 8.60
CA GLY A 46 -7.27 3.55 8.06
C GLY A 46 -7.87 4.37 6.91
N VAL A 47 -7.85 5.71 7.03
CA VAL A 47 -8.38 6.60 5.97
C VAL A 47 -7.54 6.50 4.69
N ALA A 48 -6.21 6.56 4.80
CA ALA A 48 -5.36 6.44 3.61
C ALA A 48 -5.44 5.06 2.95
N ALA A 49 -5.61 4.00 3.75
CA ALA A 49 -5.84 2.65 3.24
C ALA A 49 -7.18 2.57 2.49
N PHE A 50 -8.24 3.14 3.06
CA PHE A 50 -9.55 3.22 2.42
C PHE A 50 -9.49 3.96 1.08
N ASP A 51 -8.81 5.11 1.02
CA ASP A 51 -8.72 5.93 -0.20
C ASP A 51 -8.05 5.23 -1.38
N ILE A 52 -7.15 4.28 -1.12
CA ILE A 52 -6.49 3.47 -2.17
C ILE A 52 -7.13 2.08 -2.34
N GLY A 53 -8.23 1.78 -1.63
CA GLY A 53 -8.87 0.46 -1.65
C GLY A 53 -7.99 -0.67 -1.07
N GLY A 54 -7.16 -0.35 -0.08
CA GLY A 54 -6.21 -1.25 0.56
C GLY A 54 -6.49 -1.50 2.05
N LEU A 55 -5.48 -2.06 2.72
CA LEU A 55 -5.51 -2.39 4.15
C LEU A 55 -4.50 -1.51 4.91
N THR A 56 -4.64 -1.42 6.23
CA THR A 56 -3.55 -0.85 7.03
C THR A 56 -2.36 -1.81 7.04
N ILE A 57 -1.14 -1.30 7.14
CA ILE A 57 0.08 -2.14 7.25
C ILE A 57 -0.05 -3.12 8.42
N HIS A 58 -0.58 -2.66 9.57
CA HIS A 58 -0.82 -3.51 10.74
C HIS A 58 -1.74 -4.68 10.43
N TRP A 59 -2.87 -4.43 9.76
CA TRP A 59 -3.82 -5.49 9.44
C TRP A 59 -3.28 -6.44 8.36
N ALA A 60 -2.71 -5.90 7.27
CA ALA A 60 -2.21 -6.69 6.15
C ALA A 60 -1.09 -7.67 6.55
N LEU A 61 -0.24 -7.25 7.49
CA LEU A 61 0.92 -8.02 7.94
C LEU A 61 0.70 -8.70 9.30
N ASN A 62 -0.52 -8.60 9.86
CA ASN A 62 -0.87 -9.12 11.20
C ASN A 62 0.12 -8.68 12.30
N LEU A 63 0.48 -7.39 12.30
CA LEU A 63 1.42 -6.82 13.27
C LEU A 63 0.69 -6.41 14.56
N PRO A 64 1.31 -6.61 15.74
CA PRO A 64 0.78 -6.11 16.99
C PRO A 64 0.75 -4.58 17.01
N VAL A 65 -0.18 -4.01 17.79
CA VAL A 65 -0.22 -2.57 18.05
C VAL A 65 0.68 -2.28 19.25
N GLU A 66 1.89 -1.80 18.97
CA GLU A 66 2.81 -1.34 19.99
C GLU A 66 2.38 0.03 20.50
N HIS A 67 2.21 0.14 21.81
CA HIS A 67 2.03 1.42 22.48
C HIS A 67 3.39 1.79 23.09
N VAL A 68 3.89 3.00 22.82
CA VAL A 68 5.05 3.50 23.55
C VAL A 68 4.65 3.57 25.02
N ASN A 69 5.20 2.66 25.83
CA ASN A 69 5.02 2.72 27.27
C ASN A 69 5.65 4.03 27.75
N SER A 70 4.82 4.99 28.14
CA SER A 70 5.22 6.17 28.90
C SER A 70 5.65 5.71 30.30
N THR A 71 6.78 5.03 30.39
CA THR A 71 7.42 4.73 31.65
C THR A 71 7.97 6.06 32.18
N THR A 72 7.26 6.62 33.15
CA THR A 72 7.75 7.65 34.09
C THR A 72 9.04 7.23 34.76
#